data_AF-A0A2V9VF79-F1
#
_entry.id   AF-A0A2V9VF79-F1
#
_cell.length_a   1.000
_cell.length_b   1.000
_cell.length_c   1.000
_cell.angle_alpha   90.00
_cell.angle_beta   90.00
_cell.angle_gamma   90.00
#
_symmetry.space_group_name_H-M   'P 1'
#
loop_
_entity.id
_entity.type
_entity.pdbx_description
1 polymer ?
#
loop_
_entity_poly.entity_id
_entity_poly.type
_entity_poly.pdbx_seq_one_letter_code
_entity_poly.pdbx_strand_id
1 'polypeptide(L)'
;MQVIEVESAKTGDSVQAVYEHPWAVRFSHWLNTVALFVLVGSGLQIFRAFPSFGAKIPQRDLLHWPKAFAIGGWLGGALQWHLTFMWIYIVTGMFYLGYQIFSGNYRQVLFVPSDVRGVWPMARHYFFFGPKPPAIQTYNPLQKLAYTSAIGLGVLTVATGLAVWKPIQFSWLAGMMGG
;
A
#
# COMPACT_ATOMS: atom_id res chain seq x y z
N MET A 1 -22.45 -0.97 13.43
CA MET A 1 -21.78 0.30 13.80
C MET A 1 -22.42 0.76 15.09
N GLN A 2 -21.71 0.73 16.22
CA GLN A 2 -22.20 1.34 17.45
C GLN A 2 -22.01 2.84 17.32
N VAL A 3 -23.12 3.57 17.26
CA VAL A 3 -23.15 5.03 17.29
C VAL A 3 -23.17 5.39 18.77
N ILE A 4 -22.07 5.97 19.27
CA ILE A 4 -22.04 6.54 20.61
C ILE A 4 -22.35 8.01 20.43
N GLU A 5 -23.47 8.44 21.01
CA GLU A 5 -23.84 9.84 21.04
C GLU A 5 -22.97 10.52 22.11
N VAL A 6 -22.07 11.40 21.68
CA VAL A 6 -21.17 12.13 22.59
C VAL A 6 -21.61 13.58 22.59
N GLU A 7 -22.06 14.05 23.74
CA GLU A 7 -22.45 15.45 23.94
C GLU A 7 -21.21 16.34 23.93
N SER A 8 -21.18 17.32 23.02
CA SER A 8 -20.07 18.28 22.92
C SER A 8 -20.08 19.21 24.14
N ALA A 9 -19.10 19.06 25.03
CA ALA A 9 -18.96 19.86 26.26
C ALA A 9 -18.83 21.39 26.02
N LYS A 10 -18.65 21.85 24.78
CA LYS A 10 -18.59 23.28 24.42
C LYS A 10 -19.87 23.85 23.82
N THR A 11 -20.76 23.00 23.29
CA THR A 11 -21.90 23.45 22.46
C THR A 11 -23.24 22.80 22.83
N GLY A 12 -23.25 21.72 23.62
CA GLY A 12 -24.48 20.98 23.96
C GLY A 12 -25.06 20.14 22.81
N ASP A 13 -24.44 20.19 21.62
CA ASP A 13 -24.86 19.39 20.47
C ASP A 13 -24.40 17.93 20.64
N SER A 14 -25.32 17.01 20.34
CA SER A 14 -25.06 15.58 20.34
C SER A 14 -24.32 15.19 19.05
N VAL A 15 -22.99 15.05 19.16
CA VAL A 15 -22.17 14.69 18.00
C VAL A 15 -22.12 13.17 17.95
N GLN A 16 -22.63 12.59 16.87
CA GLN A 16 -22.43 11.17 16.60
C GLN A 16 -20.94 10.90 16.40
N ALA A 17 -20.28 10.36 17.41
CA ALA A 17 -18.91 9.86 17.29
C ALA A 17 -18.98 8.53 16.52
N VAL A 18 -18.88 8.61 15.19
CA VAL A 18 -18.72 7.44 14.34
C VAL A 18 -17.37 6.80 14.70
N TYR A 19 -17.35 5.50 14.99
CA TYR A 19 -16.13 4.77 15.32
C TYR A 19 -15.16 4.80 14.12
N GLU A 20 -14.25 5.79 14.10
CA GLU A 20 -13.29 6.00 13.01
C GLU A 20 -12.19 4.94 13.08
N HIS A 21 -12.44 3.82 12.41
CA HIS A 21 -11.56 2.67 12.21
C HIS A 21 -11.34 1.76 13.43
N PRO A 22 -11.70 0.46 13.33
CA PRO A 22 -11.33 -0.52 14.35
C PRO A 22 -9.83 -0.57 14.56
N TRP A 23 -9.41 -0.77 15.80
CA TRP A 23 -8.00 -0.94 16.18
C TRP A 23 -7.29 -2.01 15.33
N ALA A 24 -8.01 -3.06 14.93
CA ALA A 24 -7.50 -4.13 14.07
C ALA A 24 -7.05 -3.63 12.69
N VAL A 25 -7.76 -2.66 12.12
CA VAL A 25 -7.41 -2.05 10.82
C VAL A 25 -6.15 -1.18 10.95
N ARG A 26 -6.02 -0.45 12.07
CA ARG A 26 -4.82 0.35 12.34
C ARG A 26 -3.60 -0.53 12.55
N PHE A 27 -3.76 -1.62 13.31
CA PHE A 27 -2.70 -2.58 13.54
C PHE A 27 -2.23 -3.23 12.23
N SER A 28 -3.15 -3.71 11.39
CA SER A 28 -2.80 -4.30 10.10
C SER A 28 -2.11 -3.29 9.16
N HIS A 29 -2.55 -2.02 9.18
CA HIS A 29 -1.89 -0.95 8.44
C HIS A 29 -0.45 -0.73 8.89
N TRP A 30 -0.21 -0.56 10.20
CA TRP A 30 1.15 -0.36 10.72
C TRP A 30 2.06 -1.55 10.47
N LEU A 31 1.52 -2.76 10.59
CA LEU A 31 2.26 -3.99 10.28
C LEU A 31 2.64 -4.06 8.79
N ASN A 32 1.72 -3.68 7.89
CA ASN A 32 2.01 -3.54 6.46
C ASN A 32 3.08 -2.47 6.19
N THR A 33 3.02 -1.33 6.86
CA THR A 33 4.01 -0.26 6.69
C THR A 33 5.41 -0.74 7.10
N VAL A 34 5.54 -1.38 8.26
CA VAL A 34 6.82 -1.98 8.69
C VAL A 34 7.29 -3.03 7.70
N ALA A 35 6.38 -3.88 7.21
CA ALA A 35 6.73 -4.90 6.23
C ALA A 35 7.21 -4.32 4.90
N LEU A 36 6.58 -3.25 4.41
CA LEU A 36 7.03 -2.55 3.21
C LEU A 36 8.44 -1.97 3.37
N PHE A 37 8.76 -1.36 4.51
CA PHE A 37 10.12 -0.87 4.76
C PHE A 37 11.16 -2.00 4.73
N VAL A 38 10.84 -3.15 5.35
CA VAL A 38 11.74 -4.31 5.33
C VAL A 38 11.87 -4.90 3.93
N LEU A 39 10.76 -5.04 3.19
CA LEU A 39 10.74 -5.55 1.83
C LEU A 39 11.53 -4.66 0.87
N VAL A 40 11.38 -3.34 0.96
CA VAL A 40 12.16 -2.39 0.14
C VAL A 40 13.64 -2.47 0.49
N GLY A 41 14.01 -2.42 1.78
CA GLY A 41 15.41 -2.47 2.21
C GLY A 41 16.11 -3.78 1.86
N SER A 42 15.43 -4.91 2.02
CA SER A 42 15.95 -6.23 1.64
C SER A 42 15.93 -6.47 0.11
N GLY A 43 14.92 -5.99 -0.60
CA GLY A 43 14.80 -6.10 -2.05
C GLY A 43 15.90 -5.31 -2.78
N LEU A 44 16.18 -4.09 -2.34
CA LEU A 44 17.31 -3.30 -2.84
C LEU A 44 18.65 -3.98 -2.58
N GLN A 45 18.80 -4.66 -1.43
CA GLN A 45 20.01 -5.43 -1.12
C GLN A 45 20.16 -6.66 -2.02
N ILE A 46 19.09 -7.39 -2.31
CA ILE A 46 19.09 -8.52 -3.27
C ILE A 46 19.50 -8.02 -4.66
N PHE A 47 18.90 -6.92 -5.10
CA PHE A 47 19.17 -6.32 -6.40
C PHE A 47 20.62 -5.84 -6.54
N ARG A 48 21.19 -5.25 -5.50
CA ARG A 48 22.61 -4.84 -5.48
C ARG A 48 23.55 -6.04 -5.55
N ALA A 49 23.20 -7.15 -4.91
CA ALA A 49 24.02 -8.37 -4.90
C ALA A 49 23.96 -9.11 -6.25
N PHE A 50 22.83 -9.07 -6.94
CA PHE A 50 22.63 -9.66 -8.26
C PHE A 50 21.88 -8.71 -9.21
N PRO A 51 22.55 -7.69 -9.76
CA PRO A 51 21.95 -6.79 -10.75
C PRO A 51 21.75 -7.56 -12.06
N SER A 52 20.50 -7.93 -12.37
CA SER A 52 20.14 -8.70 -13.54
C SER A 52 19.30 -7.87 -14.52
N PHE A 53 19.96 -7.19 -15.45
CA PHE A 53 19.30 -6.46 -16.54
C PHE A 53 19.62 -7.00 -17.95
N GLY A 54 20.11 -8.23 -18.03
CA GLY A 54 20.55 -8.83 -19.30
C GLY A 54 21.77 -8.13 -19.90
N ALA A 55 22.35 -8.71 -20.96
CA ALA A 55 23.67 -8.32 -21.48
C ALA A 55 23.78 -6.86 -22.01
N LYS A 56 22.67 -6.12 -22.13
CA LYS A 56 22.62 -4.78 -22.75
C LYS A 56 22.78 -3.61 -21.77
N ILE A 57 22.63 -3.82 -20.47
CA ILE A 57 22.66 -2.74 -19.46
C ILE A 57 23.87 -2.95 -18.55
N PRO A 58 24.81 -1.99 -18.40
CA PRO A 58 25.96 -2.13 -17.52
C PRO A 58 25.52 -2.39 -16.07
N GLN A 59 25.81 -3.56 -15.52
CA GLN A 59 25.28 -4.00 -14.23
C GLN A 59 26.16 -3.59 -13.03
N ARG A 60 27.41 -3.17 -13.29
CA ARG A 60 28.44 -3.08 -12.26
C ARG A 60 28.25 -1.92 -11.27
N ASP A 61 27.49 -0.87 -11.62
CA ASP A 61 27.32 0.33 -10.78
C ASP A 61 25.95 1.01 -10.95
N LEU A 62 24.85 0.24 -10.99
CA LEU A 62 23.53 0.82 -11.27
C LEU A 62 22.96 1.67 -10.12
N LEU A 63 23.26 1.32 -8.86
CA LEU A 63 22.69 2.02 -7.70
C LEU A 63 23.59 1.92 -6.46
N HIS A 64 24.19 3.04 -6.06
CA HIS A 64 25.00 3.15 -4.83
C HIS A 64 24.11 3.46 -3.61
N TRP A 65 23.48 2.43 -3.05
CA TRP A 65 22.62 2.57 -1.86
C TRP A 65 23.41 2.45 -0.54
N PRO A 66 23.13 3.29 0.49
CA PRO A 66 23.84 3.22 1.76
C PRO A 66 23.65 1.86 2.45
N LYS A 67 24.76 1.27 2.94
CA LYS A 67 24.72 -0.02 3.65
C LYS A 67 23.84 0.00 4.91
N ALA A 68 23.59 1.18 5.50
CA ALA A 68 22.72 1.35 6.66
C ALA A 68 21.25 0.96 6.40
N PHE A 69 20.78 1.09 5.15
CA PHE A 69 19.42 0.73 4.76
C PHE A 69 19.35 -0.65 4.09
N ALA A 70 20.49 -1.34 3.96
CA ALA A 70 20.56 -2.69 3.39
C ALA A 70 20.26 -3.73 4.48
N ILE A 71 19.01 -4.19 4.52
CA ILE A 71 18.56 -5.16 5.53
C ILE A 71 19.04 -6.56 5.13
N GLY A 72 19.54 -7.30 6.12
CA GLY A 72 19.99 -8.70 5.97
C GLY A 72 21.50 -8.90 5.82
N GLY A 73 22.30 -7.84 5.70
CA GLY A 73 23.77 -7.86 5.74
C GLY A 73 24.44 -8.49 4.51
N TRP A 74 24.14 -9.76 4.23
CA TRP A 74 24.57 -10.53 3.06
C TRP A 74 23.35 -10.96 2.22
N LEU A 75 23.58 -11.58 1.06
CA LEU A 75 22.50 -11.98 0.13
C LEU A 75 21.46 -12.95 0.74
N GLY A 76 21.87 -14.12 1.23
CA GLY A 76 20.98 -15.08 1.90
C GLY A 76 20.16 -14.49 3.05
N GLY A 77 20.72 -13.57 3.84
CA GLY A 77 20.03 -12.89 4.92
C GLY A 77 18.98 -11.93 4.38
N ALA A 78 19.33 -11.16 3.34
CA ALA A 78 18.36 -10.32 2.64
C ALA A 78 17.21 -11.15 2.06
N LEU A 79 17.48 -12.31 1.46
CA LEU A 79 16.46 -13.25 0.96
C LEU A 79 15.56 -13.77 2.09
N GLN A 80 16.13 -14.15 3.23
CA GLN A 80 15.34 -14.61 4.39
C GLN A 80 14.41 -13.52 4.90
N TRP A 81 14.92 -12.32 5.17
CA TRP A 81 14.10 -11.18 5.61
C TRP A 81 13.02 -10.82 4.57
N HIS A 82 13.36 -10.84 3.28
CA HIS A 82 12.42 -10.52 2.22
C HIS A 82 11.27 -11.53 2.16
N LEU A 83 11.57 -12.83 2.12
CA LEU A 83 10.55 -13.88 2.05
C LEU A 83 9.70 -13.93 3.33
N THR A 84 10.29 -13.75 4.51
CA THR A 84 9.53 -13.70 5.77
C THR A 84 8.53 -12.56 5.78
N PHE A 85 8.95 -11.35 5.42
CA PHE A 85 8.08 -10.18 5.44
C PHE A 85 7.10 -10.12 4.27
N MET A 86 7.40 -10.81 3.16
CA MET A 86 6.45 -11.03 2.07
C MET A 86 5.21 -11.74 2.58
N TRP A 87 5.38 -12.83 3.34
CA TRP A 87 4.25 -13.59 3.89
C TRP A 87 3.45 -12.79 4.91
N ILE A 88 4.13 -12.03 5.77
CA ILE A 88 3.45 -11.14 6.72
C ILE A 88 2.58 -10.15 5.94
N TYR A 89 3.17 -9.43 4.96
CA TYR A 89 2.47 -8.45 4.12
C TYR A 89 1.27 -9.05 3.36
N ILE A 90 1.40 -10.26 2.82
CA ILE A 90 0.31 -10.95 2.12
C ILE A 90 -0.84 -11.26 3.09
N VAL A 91 -0.54 -11.88 4.23
CA VAL A 91 -1.55 -12.29 5.20
C VAL A 91 -2.29 -11.08 5.78
N THR A 92 -1.56 -10.04 6.18
CA THR A 92 -2.15 -8.81 6.74
C THR A 92 -2.90 -8.00 5.68
N GLY A 93 -2.39 -7.96 4.45
CA GLY A 93 -3.09 -7.40 3.30
C GLY A 93 -4.41 -8.12 3.00
N MET A 94 -4.42 -9.45 3.02
CA MET A 94 -5.64 -10.25 2.85
C MET A 94 -6.67 -9.99 3.94
N PHE A 95 -6.25 -9.89 5.21
CA PHE A 95 -7.16 -9.51 6.30
C PHE A 95 -7.76 -8.12 6.11
N TYR A 96 -6.94 -7.15 5.68
CA TYR A 96 -7.41 -5.79 5.40
C TYR A 96 -8.43 -5.77 4.25
N LEU A 97 -8.12 -6.43 3.13
CA LEU A 97 -9.02 -6.51 1.98
C LEU A 97 -10.32 -7.26 2.33
N GLY A 98 -10.22 -8.36 3.07
CA GLY A 98 -11.37 -9.10 3.58
C GLY A 98 -12.27 -8.20 4.42
N TYR A 99 -11.70 -7.48 5.40
CA TYR A 99 -12.44 -6.52 6.22
C TYR A 99 -13.14 -5.45 5.37
N GLN A 100 -12.46 -4.91 4.35
CA GLN A 100 -13.02 -3.90 3.46
C GLN A 100 -14.21 -4.41 2.63
N ILE A 101 -14.14 -5.68 2.17
CA ILE A 101 -15.21 -6.34 1.42
C ILE A 101 -16.41 -6.63 2.34
N PHE A 102 -16.19 -7.22 3.51
CA PHE A 102 -17.26 -7.57 4.46
C PHE A 102 -17.92 -6.34 5.09
N SER A 103 -17.18 -5.24 5.29
CA SER A 103 -17.73 -4.01 5.85
C SER A 103 -18.70 -3.28 4.90
N GLY A 104 -18.77 -3.64 3.61
CA GLY A 104 -19.67 -2.99 2.63
C GLY A 104 -19.32 -1.54 2.27
N ASN A 105 -18.41 -0.90 3.00
CA ASN A 105 -17.98 0.50 2.81
C ASN A 105 -16.92 0.67 1.71
N TYR A 106 -16.72 -0.33 0.84
CA TYR A 106 -15.71 -0.29 -0.22
C TYR A 106 -15.92 0.89 -1.18
N ARG A 107 -17.17 1.32 -1.45
CA ARG A 107 -17.46 2.48 -2.31
C ARG A 107 -17.03 3.82 -1.72
N GLN A 108 -16.84 3.89 -0.41
CA GLN A 108 -16.34 5.08 0.27
C GLN A 108 -14.81 5.17 0.21
N VAL A 109 -14.12 4.03 0.10
CA VAL A 109 -12.65 3.95 0.12
C VAL A 109 -12.06 3.83 -1.29
N LEU A 110 -12.73 3.10 -2.18
CA LEU A 110 -12.30 2.90 -3.56
C LEU A 110 -12.64 4.10 -4.43
N PHE A 111 -11.76 4.38 -5.38
CA PHE A 111 -11.91 5.45 -6.35
C PHE A 111 -12.96 5.07 -7.40
N VAL A 112 -14.07 5.82 -7.43
CA VAL A 112 -15.20 5.59 -8.35
C VAL A 112 -15.07 6.55 -9.54
N PRO A 113 -15.59 6.23 -10.74
CA PRO A 113 -15.55 7.15 -11.89
C PRO A 113 -16.13 8.54 -11.61
N SER A 114 -17.08 8.66 -10.67
CA SER A 114 -17.62 9.95 -10.20
C SER A 114 -16.59 10.83 -9.49
N ASP A 115 -15.57 10.23 -8.87
CA ASP A 115 -14.53 10.93 -8.09
C ASP A 115 -13.47 11.58 -8.99
N VAL A 116 -13.34 11.15 -10.25
CA VAL A 116 -12.39 11.70 -11.25
C VAL A 116 -12.52 13.21 -11.40
N ARG A 117 -13.77 13.72 -11.44
CA ARG A 117 -14.06 15.16 -11.57
C ARG A 117 -13.60 15.96 -10.34
N GLY A 118 -13.51 15.31 -9.18
CA GLY A 118 -13.10 15.92 -7.91
C GLY A 118 -11.58 15.91 -7.67
N VAL A 119 -10.80 15.11 -8.42
CA VAL A 119 -9.34 15.01 -8.23
C VAL A 119 -8.64 16.32 -8.60
N TRP A 120 -8.97 16.92 -9.73
CA TRP A 120 -8.29 18.13 -10.22
C TRP A 120 -8.53 19.37 -9.33
N PRO A 121 -9.78 19.70 -8.92
CA PRO A 121 -10.02 20.78 -7.97
C PRO A 121 -9.24 20.60 -6.66
N MET A 122 -9.12 19.35 -6.20
CA MET A 122 -8.40 19.05 -4.97
C MET A 122 -6.88 19.13 -5.12
N ALA A 123 -6.34 18.62 -6.24
CA ALA A 123 -4.92 18.78 -6.56
C ALA A 123 -4.55 20.27 -6.67
N ARG A 124 -5.42 21.09 -7.28
CA ARG A 124 -5.25 22.54 -7.32
C ARG A 124 -5.25 23.18 -5.93
N HIS A 125 -6.13 22.74 -5.03
CA HIS A 125 -6.14 23.23 -3.65
C HIS A 125 -4.82 22.95 -2.92
N TYR A 126 -4.31 21.71 -2.97
CA TYR A 126 -3.12 21.31 -2.22
C TYR A 126 -1.80 21.77 -2.87
N PHE A 127 -1.66 21.66 -4.19
CA PHE A 127 -0.39 21.97 -4.87
C PHE A 127 -0.30 23.43 -5.35
N PHE A 128 -1.45 24.11 -5.52
CA PHE A 128 -1.51 25.44 -6.12
C PHE A 128 -2.31 26.44 -5.26
N PHE A 129 -2.46 26.17 -3.96
CA PHE A 129 -3.12 27.04 -2.98
C PHE A 129 -4.51 27.56 -3.40
N GLY A 130 -5.27 26.74 -4.14
CA GLY A 130 -6.64 27.06 -4.55
C GLY A 130 -7.62 27.16 -3.37
N PRO A 131 -8.87 27.62 -3.58
CA PRO A 131 -9.91 27.58 -2.55
C PRO A 131 -10.27 26.14 -2.16
N LYS A 132 -10.58 25.91 -0.87
CA LYS A 132 -10.92 24.58 -0.33
C LYS A 132 -12.23 24.09 -0.95
N PRO A 133 -12.26 22.95 -1.65
CA PRO A 133 -13.50 22.39 -2.18
C PRO A 133 -14.45 21.96 -1.05
N PRO A 134 -15.78 21.98 -1.26
CA PRO A 134 -16.74 21.51 -0.26
C PRO A 134 -16.51 20.04 0.07
N ALA A 135 -16.52 19.70 1.35
CA ALA A 135 -16.36 18.33 1.83
C ALA A 135 -17.69 17.58 1.70
N ILE A 136 -17.99 17.08 0.50
CA ILE A 136 -19.24 16.38 0.17
C ILE A 136 -19.21 14.92 0.66
N GLN A 137 -18.04 14.34 0.86
CA GLN A 137 -17.85 12.93 1.23
C GLN A 137 -16.86 12.78 2.40
N THR A 138 -16.98 11.69 3.15
CA THR A 138 -16.07 11.33 4.25
C THR A 138 -14.61 11.24 3.81
N TYR A 139 -14.36 10.72 2.60
CA TYR A 139 -13.04 10.68 1.99
C TYR A 139 -12.93 11.59 0.79
N ASN A 140 -11.81 12.29 0.72
CA ASN A 140 -11.45 13.14 -0.39
C ASN A 140 -11.18 12.29 -1.66
N PRO A 141 -11.63 12.70 -2.85
CA PRO A 141 -11.25 12.08 -4.13
C PRO A 141 -9.75 11.76 -4.27
N LEU A 142 -8.86 12.64 -3.79
CA LEU A 142 -7.41 12.41 -3.85
C LEU A 142 -6.96 11.30 -2.88
N GLN A 143 -7.58 11.19 -1.71
CA GLN A 143 -7.31 10.11 -0.76
C GLN A 143 -7.80 8.77 -1.30
N LYS A 144 -9.01 8.73 -1.87
CA LYS A 144 -9.53 7.52 -2.53
C LYS A 144 -8.62 7.05 -3.66
N LEU A 145 -8.09 7.97 -4.46
CA LEU A 145 -7.12 7.67 -5.50
C LEU A 145 -5.86 7.04 -4.90
N ALA A 146 -5.31 7.64 -3.83
CA ALA A 146 -4.14 7.11 -3.13
C ALA A 146 -4.37 5.73 -2.50
N TYR A 147 -5.53 5.48 -1.88
CA TYR A 147 -5.86 4.17 -1.32
C TYR A 147 -6.00 3.12 -2.43
N THR A 148 -6.68 3.47 -3.52
CA THR A 148 -6.90 2.55 -4.64
C THR A 148 -5.58 2.21 -5.34
N SER A 149 -4.71 3.20 -5.56
CA SER A 149 -3.39 2.97 -6.15
C SER A 149 -2.50 2.16 -5.23
N ALA A 150 -2.49 2.44 -3.92
CA ALA A 150 -1.71 1.66 -2.96
C ALA A 150 -2.14 0.18 -2.92
N ILE A 151 -3.44 -0.09 -2.92
CA ILE A 151 -3.97 -1.46 -2.98
C ILE A 151 -3.58 -2.13 -4.30
N GLY A 152 -3.80 -1.46 -5.44
CA GLY A 152 -3.49 -2.00 -6.75
C GLY A 152 -2.00 -2.32 -6.93
N LEU A 153 -1.12 -1.39 -6.54
CA LEU A 153 0.33 -1.59 -6.57
C LEU A 153 0.78 -2.67 -5.59
N GLY A 154 0.16 -2.76 -4.41
CA GLY A 154 0.44 -3.83 -3.44
C GLY A 154 0.11 -5.21 -4.01
N VAL A 155 -1.07 -5.36 -4.61
CA VAL A 155 -1.48 -6.62 -5.28
C VAL A 155 -0.53 -6.96 -6.43
N LEU A 156 -0.18 -5.97 -7.27
CA LEU A 156 0.75 -6.16 -8.38
C LEU A 156 2.13 -6.62 -7.89
N THR A 157 2.64 -6.00 -6.82
CA THR A 157 3.94 -6.35 -6.22
C THR A 157 3.95 -7.78 -5.65
N VAL A 158 2.85 -8.20 -5.03
CA VAL A 158 2.70 -9.58 -4.56
C VAL A 158 2.64 -10.56 -5.73
N ALA A 159 1.87 -10.25 -6.77
CA ALA A 159 1.75 -11.10 -7.95
C ALA A 159 3.09 -11.28 -8.66
N THR A 160 3.83 -10.19 -8.91
CA THR A 160 5.17 -10.26 -9.51
C THR A 160 6.15 -11.03 -8.62
N GLY A 161 6.13 -10.79 -7.30
CA GLY A 161 6.98 -11.50 -6.35
C GLY A 161 6.74 -13.00 -6.33
N LEU A 162 5.48 -13.45 -6.35
CA LEU A 162 5.12 -14.87 -6.41
C LEU A 162 5.55 -15.52 -7.73
N ALA A 163 5.39 -14.82 -8.86
CA ALA A 163 5.85 -15.29 -10.16
C ALA A 163 7.37 -15.53 -10.18
N VAL A 164 8.15 -14.62 -9.59
CA VAL A 164 9.62 -14.74 -9.50
C VAL A 164 10.04 -15.82 -8.49
N TRP A 165 9.34 -15.97 -7.37
CA TRP A 165 9.72 -16.91 -6.31
C TRP A 165 9.47 -18.38 -6.68
N LYS A 166 8.39 -18.68 -7.41
CA LYS A 166 7.99 -20.04 -7.82
C LYS A 166 7.51 -20.07 -9.28
N PRO A 167 8.40 -19.84 -10.26
CA PRO A 167 8.02 -19.68 -11.66
C PRO A 167 7.36 -20.92 -12.27
N ILE A 168 7.72 -22.13 -11.80
CA ILE A 168 7.11 -23.38 -12.29
C ILE A 168 5.66 -23.51 -11.80
N GLN A 169 5.38 -23.14 -10.55
CA GLN A 169 4.03 -23.24 -9.98
C GLN A 169 3.12 -22.11 -10.46
N PHE A 170 3.69 -20.93 -10.70
CA PHE A 170 2.98 -19.73 -11.19
C PHE A 170 3.31 -19.40 -12.64
N SER A 171 3.54 -20.41 -13.48
CA SER A 171 3.93 -20.24 -14.88
C SER A 171 2.90 -19.48 -15.71
N TRP A 172 1.61 -19.66 -15.41
CA TRP A 172 0.52 -18.90 -16.03
C TRP A 172 0.62 -17.39 -15.73
N LEU A 173 1.04 -17.05 -14.50
CA LEU A 173 1.21 -15.66 -14.07
C LEU A 173 2.45 -15.06 -14.75
N ALA A 174 3.57 -15.79 -14.79
CA ALA A 174 4.76 -15.38 -15.53
C ALA A 174 4.46 -15.17 -17.02
N GLY A 175 3.66 -16.04 -17.64
CA GLY A 175 3.22 -15.89 -19.03
C GLY A 175 2.42 -14.62 -19.29
N MET A 176 1.55 -14.20 -18.36
CA MET A 176 0.83 -12.92 -18.45
C MET A 176 1.77 -11.69 -18.34
N MET A 177 2.94 -11.86 -17.72
CA MET A 177 3.92 -10.79 -17.49
C MET A 177 5.07 -10.78 -18.50
N GLY A 178 5.02 -11.61 -19.54
CA GLY A 178 5.97 -11.58 -20.66
C GLY A 178 6.98 -12.73 -20.72
N GLY A 179 6.92 -13.69 -19.79
CA GLY A 179 7.72 -14.93 -19.83
C GLY A 179 8.96 -14.92 -18.95
#